data_AF-A0A6N9BZ09-F1
#
_entry.id   AF-A0A6N9BZ09-F1
#
_cell.length_a   1.000
_cell.length_b   1.000
_cell.length_c   1.000
_cell.angle_alpha   90.00
_cell.angle_beta   90.00
_cell.angle_gamma   90.00
#
_symmetry.space_group_name_H-M   'P 1'
#
loop_
_entity.id
_entity.type
_entity.pdbx_description
1 polymer ?
#
loop_
_entity_poly.entity_id
_entity_poly.type
_entity_poly.pdbx_seq_one_letter_code
_entity_poly.pdbx_strand_id
1 'polypeptide(L)' 'MARIVIDLDPDQKAWLDRQATLRGVSTAELVRRAIRDYRSREEGRPSFKDALERTAGIWRGEDGLDYQRRLRAEWP' A
#
# COMPACT_ATOMS: atom_id res chain seq x y z
N MET A 1 3.17 17.14 -3.62
CA MET A 1 2.35 16.97 -2.40
C MET A 1 1.26 18.03 -2.40
N ALA A 2 0.02 17.68 -2.08
CA ALA A 2 -1.06 18.65 -1.89
C ALA A 2 -1.17 19.03 -0.40
N ARG A 3 -1.51 20.30 -0.10
CA ARG A 3 -1.79 20.78 1.27
C ARG A 3 -3.30 20.82 1.46
N ILE A 4 -3.77 20.29 2.58
CA ILE A 4 -5.16 20.35 3.01
C ILE A 4 -5.23 20.98 4.41
N VAL A 5 -6.35 21.62 4.71
CA VAL A 5 -6.71 22.08 6.06
C VAL A 5 -7.91 21.25 6.48
N ILE A 6 -7.86 20.71 7.71
CA ILE A 6 -8.92 19.90 8.29
C ILE A 6 -9.20 20.42 9.70
N ASP A 7 -10.47 20.48 10.06
CA ASP A 7 -10.89 20.73 11.43
C ASP A 7 -11.06 19.40 12.16
N LEU A 8 -10.54 19.34 13.39
CA LEU A 8 -10.63 18.18 14.27
C LEU A 8 -11.08 18.65 15.63
N ASP A 9 -11.88 17.83 16.31
CA ASP A 9 -12.22 18.11 17.69
C ASP A 9 -10.94 18.11 18.56
N PRO A 10 -10.86 18.92 19.63
CA PRO A 10 -9.65 19.05 20.44
C PRO A 10 -9.15 17.71 21.01
N ASP A 11 -10.06 16.83 21.39
CA ASP A 11 -9.77 15.49 21.91
C ASP A 11 -9.20 14.56 20.82
N GLN A 12 -9.73 14.63 19.59
CA GLN A 12 -9.22 13.90 18.43
C GLN A 12 -7.80 14.33 18.07
N LYS A 13 -7.53 15.64 18.07
CA LYS A 13 -6.20 16.18 17.82
C LYS A 13 -5.21 15.72 18.90
N ALA A 14 -5.60 15.80 20.16
CA ALA A 14 -4.78 15.36 21.29
C ALA A 14 -4.49 13.85 21.22
N TRP A 15 -5.50 13.04 20.86
CA TRP A 15 -5.31 11.61 20.63
C TRP A 15 -4.31 11.35 19.50
N LEU A 16 -4.46 12.05 18.36
CA LEU A 16 -3.60 11.87 17.20
C LEU A 16 -2.13 12.21 17.50
N ASP A 17 -1.88 13.28 18.26
CA ASP A 17 -0.53 13.66 18.67
C ASP A 17 0.10 12.61 19.60
N ARG A 18 -0.65 12.10 20.59
CA ARG A 18 -0.17 11.02 21.45
C ARG A 18 0.18 9.78 20.63
N GLN A 19 -0.68 9.44 19.67
CA GLN A 19 -0.48 8.29 18.78
C GLN A 19 0.72 8.46 17.84
N ALA A 20 1.04 9.68 17.43
CA ALA A 20 2.22 10.00 16.62
C ALA A 20 3.50 9.85 17.44
N THR A 21 3.51 10.40 18.67
CA THR A 21 4.61 10.27 19.63
C THR A 21 4.91 8.82 19.97
N LEU A 22 3.89 8.02 20.32
CA LEU A 22 4.07 6.60 20.64
C LEU A 22 4.69 5.78 19.50
N ARG A 23 4.46 6.19 18.25
CA ARG A 23 4.99 5.51 17.05
C ARG A 23 6.28 6.14 16.51
N GLY A 24 6.77 7.22 17.11
CA GLY A 24 7.97 7.93 16.64
C GLY A 24 7.83 8.52 15.23
N VAL A 25 6.63 8.93 14.83
CA VAL A 25 6.36 9.54 13.51
C VAL A 25 5.69 10.90 13.65
N SER A 26 5.73 11.73 12.60
CA SER A 26 4.98 12.98 12.61
C SER A 26 3.47 12.75 12.50
N THR A 27 2.66 13.65 13.08
CA THR A 27 1.20 13.65 12.95
C THR A 27 0.75 13.56 11.49
N ALA A 28 1.41 14.30 10.59
CA ALA A 28 1.13 14.25 9.16
C ALA A 28 1.43 12.88 8.52
N GLU A 29 2.49 12.18 8.96
CA GLU A 29 2.77 10.83 8.48
C GLU A 29 1.76 9.82 9.00
N LEU A 30 1.34 9.95 10.26
CA LEU A 30 0.29 9.10 10.81
C LEU A 30 -1.02 9.25 10.03
N VAL A 31 -1.42 10.49 9.70
CA VAL A 31 -2.61 10.76 8.86
C VAL A 31 -2.45 10.14 7.46
N ARG A 32 -1.28 10.27 6.82
CA ARG A 32 -1.04 9.63 5.51
C ARG A 32 -1.18 8.11 5.55
N ARG A 33 -0.70 7.47 6.62
CA ARG A 33 -0.86 6.02 6.82
C ARG A 33 -2.32 5.65 7.02
N ALA A 34 -3.03 6.38 7.88
CA ALA A 34 -4.46 6.17 8.10
C ALA A 34 -5.28 6.30 6.81
N ILE A 35 -4.99 7.29 5.95
CA ILE A 35 -5.65 7.44 4.65
C ILE A 35 -5.37 6.25 3.73
N ARG A 36 -4.11 5.77 3.67
CA ARG A 36 -3.76 4.56 2.89
C ARG A 36 -4.52 3.34 3.38
N ASP A 37 -4.55 3.14 4.70
CA ASP A 37 -5.22 1.99 5.31
C ASP A 37 -6.73 2.06 5.08
N TYR A 38 -7.33 3.25 5.21
CA TYR A 38 -8.75 3.48 4.91
C TYR A 38 -9.05 3.18 3.44
N ARG A 39 -8.26 3.75 2.52
CA ARG A 39 -8.39 3.50 1.08
C ARG A 39 -8.30 2.01 0.75
N SER A 40 -7.35 1.28 1.36
CA SER A 40 -7.21 -0.16 1.14
C SER A 40 -8.39 -0.98 1.64
N ARG A 41 -9.13 -0.49 2.65
CA ARG A 41 -10.35 -1.14 3.15
C ARG A 41 -11.54 -0.84 2.25
N GLU A 42 -11.69 0.40 1.81
CA GLU A 42 -12.79 0.86 0.96
C GLU A 42 -12.69 0.32 -0.48
N GLU A 43 -11.51 0.39 -1.10
CA GLU A 43 -11.30 -0.05 -2.48
C GLU A 43 -11.18 -1.58 -2.59
N GLY A 44 -11.15 -2.30 -1.46
CA GLY A 44 -10.91 -3.73 -1.40
C GLY A 44 -9.51 -4.13 -1.90
N ARG A 45 -9.22 -5.44 -1.91
CA ARG A 45 -8.06 -5.93 -2.65
C ARG A 45 -8.33 -5.71 -4.14
N PRO A 46 -7.35 -5.22 -4.93
CA PRO A 46 -7.53 -5.14 -6.38
C PRO A 46 -8.04 -6.49 -6.88
N SER A 47 -9.06 -6.46 -7.74
CA SER A 47 -9.59 -7.69 -8.30
C SER A 47 -8.45 -8.44 -9.00
N PHE A 48 -8.59 -9.77 -9.14
CA PHE A 48 -7.60 -10.55 -9.87
C PHE A 48 -7.34 -9.96 -11.28
N LYS A 49 -8.38 -9.39 -11.90
CA LYS A 49 -8.28 -8.67 -13.17
C LYS A 49 -7.43 -7.39 -13.05
N ASP A 50 -7.66 -6.55 -12.04
CA ASP A 50 -6.86 -5.34 -11.83
C ASP A 50 -5.38 -5.67 -11.55
N ALA A 51 -5.14 -6.76 -10.83
CA ALA A 51 -3.79 -7.24 -10.56
C ALA A 51 -3.11 -7.73 -11.85
N LEU A 52 -3.82 -8.51 -12.68
CA LEU A 52 -3.34 -8.95 -13.99
C LEU A 52 -3.06 -7.76 -14.92
N GLU A 53 -3.95 -6.79 -15.02
CA GLU A 53 -3.76 -5.61 -15.87
C GLU A 53 -2.56 -4.77 -15.42
N ARG A 54 -2.38 -4.57 -14.10
CA ARG A 54 -1.22 -3.84 -13.56
C ARG A 54 0.10 -4.57 -13.73
N THR A 55 0.08 -5.91 -13.78
CA THR A 55 1.28 -6.73 -13.84
C THR A 55 1.60 -7.24 -15.25
N ALA A 56 0.66 -7.09 -16.19
CA ALA A 56 0.84 -7.42 -17.60
C ALA A 56 2.04 -6.64 -18.17
N GLY A 57 3.01 -7.36 -18.72
CA GLY A 57 4.18 -6.75 -19.36
C GLY A 57 5.28 -6.27 -18.40
N ILE A 58 5.19 -6.52 -17.08
CA ILE A 58 6.32 -6.29 -16.15
C ILE A 58 7.48 -7.24 -16.50
N TRP A 59 7.17 -8.45 -16.97
CA TRP A 59 8.17 -9.40 -17.41
C TRP A 59 8.80 -8.95 -18.74
N ARG A 60 10.07 -8.57 -18.71
CA ARG A 60 10.89 -8.20 -19.88
C ARG A 60 12.09 -9.13 -20.09
N GLY A 61 12.09 -10.27 -19.42
CA GLY A 61 13.15 -11.28 -19.48
C GLY A 61 12.98 -12.23 -20.66
N GLU A 62 13.68 -13.36 -20.60
CA GLU A 62 13.55 -14.50 -21.51
C GLU A 62 12.10 -15.05 -21.58
N ASP A 63 11.81 -15.94 -22.52
CA ASP A 63 10.48 -16.55 -22.66
C ASP A 63 9.96 -17.07 -21.31
N GLY A 64 8.76 -16.62 -20.93
CA GLY A 64 8.20 -16.91 -19.61
C GLY A 64 7.94 -18.41 -19.37
N LEU A 65 7.67 -19.17 -20.42
CA LEU A 65 7.48 -20.62 -20.33
C LEU A 65 8.81 -21.35 -20.13
N ASP A 66 9.87 -20.92 -20.81
CA ASP A 66 11.20 -21.51 -20.64
C ASP A 66 11.78 -21.18 -19.25
N TYR A 67 11.56 -19.96 -18.76
CA TYR A 67 11.88 -19.59 -17.38
C TYR A 67 11.14 -20.48 -16.37
N GLN A 68 9.82 -20.67 -16.54
CA GLN A 68 9.02 -21.54 -15.67
C GLN A 68 9.47 -23.00 -15.70
N ARG A 69 9.80 -23.53 -16.88
CA ARG A 69 10.29 -24.90 -17.07
C ARG A 69 11.61 -25.12 -16.35
N ARG A 70 12.56 -24.18 -16.47
CA ARG A 70 13.84 -24.22 -15.76
C ARG A 70 13.62 -24.23 -14.25
N LEU A 71 12.81 -23.30 -13.74
CA LEU A 71 12.54 -23.20 -12.30
C LEU A 71 11.86 -24.46 -11.73
N ARG A 72 10.95 -25.09 -12.48
CA ARG A 72 10.30 -26.33 -12.07
C ARG A 72 11.23 -27.54 -12.09
N ALA A 73 12.21 -27.56 -13.00
CA ALA A 73 13.22 -28.62 -13.04
C ALA A 73 14.19 -28.56 -11.84
N GLU A 74 14.24 -27.44 -11.11
CA GLU A 74 15.04 -27.28 -9.89
C GLU A 74 14.37 -27.87 -8.63
N TRP A 75 13.09 -28.25 -8.70
CA TRP A 75 12.39 -28.85 -7.55
C TRP A 75 12.51 -30.38 -7.62
N PRO A 76 13.04 -31.05 -6.57
CA PRO A 76 13.24 -32.50 -6.54
C PRO A 76 11.94 -33.30 -6.49
#